data_AF-A0A7S1JGY4-F1
#
_entry.id   AF-A0A7S1JGY4-F1
#
_cell.length_a   1.000
_cell.length_b   1.000
_cell.length_c   1.000
_cell.angle_alpha   90.00
_cell.angle_beta   90.00
_cell.angle_gamma   90.00
#
_symmetry.space_group_name_H-M   'P 1'
#
loop_
_entity.id
_entity.type
_entity.pdbx_description
1 polymer ?
#
loop_
_entity_poly.entity_id
_entity_poly.type
_entity_poly.pdbx_seq_one_letter_code
_entity_poly.pdbx_strand_id
1 'polypeptide(L)'
;KIFQSLRSVNYRPKGQPGQFTTTAIGVFSHEHEYLALQSGVVCEGRVESWLQDLLRGSHCALRTVMEVAVQTCNDKPRQRWMWDFPAQVVLVTSQVAWTMDVTMVFALLDEGN
;
A
#
# COMPACT_ATOMS: atom_id res chain seq x y z
N LYS A 1 -3.59 13.97 -5.60
CA LYS A 1 -3.19 13.46 -6.94
C LYS A 1 -2.73 11.99 -6.82
N ILE A 2 -3.63 11.07 -6.51
CA ILE A 2 -3.30 9.64 -6.36
C ILE A 2 -3.47 8.92 -7.72
N PHE A 3 -4.25 9.51 -8.64
CA PHE A 3 -4.42 9.04 -10.02
C PHE A 3 -3.13 8.98 -10.86
N GLN A 4 -2.07 9.70 -10.49
CA GLN A 4 -0.85 9.69 -11.31
C GLN A 4 0.05 8.48 -11.06
N SER A 5 -0.07 7.78 -9.92
CA SER A 5 0.74 6.58 -9.69
C SER A 5 0.10 5.32 -10.27
N LEU A 6 -1.23 5.28 -10.44
CA LEU A 6 -1.95 4.11 -10.93
C LEU A 6 -1.84 3.96 -12.45
N ARG A 7 -1.42 2.78 -12.90
CA ARG A 7 -1.28 2.43 -14.33
C ARG A 7 -2.42 1.58 -14.84
N SER A 8 -2.81 0.55 -14.09
CA SER A 8 -3.86 -0.38 -14.52
C SER A 8 -4.61 -0.99 -13.34
N VAL A 9 -5.78 -1.56 -13.64
CA VAL A 9 -6.69 -2.17 -12.67
C VAL A 9 -6.77 -3.67 -12.94
N ASN A 10 -6.67 -4.48 -11.88
CA ASN A 10 -6.85 -5.92 -11.95
C ASN A 10 -8.31 -6.29 -11.66
N TYR A 11 -8.92 -7.05 -12.56
CA TYR A 11 -10.33 -7.43 -12.46
C TYR A 11 -10.49 -8.89 -12.05
N ARG A 12 -11.55 -9.21 -11.31
CA ARG A 12 -11.84 -10.58 -10.88
C ARG A 12 -12.19 -11.47 -12.09
N PRO A 13 -11.57 -12.65 -12.26
CA PRO A 13 -11.87 -13.57 -13.36
C PRO A 13 -13.26 -14.20 -13.24
N LYS A 14 -13.91 -14.48 -14.37
CA LYS A 14 -15.25 -15.13 -14.46
C LYS A 14 -15.22 -16.66 -14.55
N GLY A 15 -14.04 -17.29 -14.45
CA GLY A 15 -13.88 -18.75 -14.51
C GLY A 15 -13.54 -19.31 -15.89
N GLN A 16 -13.61 -18.50 -16.96
CA GLN A 16 -13.07 -18.84 -18.28
C GLN A 16 -11.83 -18.00 -18.60
N PRO A 17 -10.81 -18.56 -19.28
CA PRO A 17 -9.61 -17.81 -19.65
C PRO A 17 -9.97 -16.62 -20.54
N GLY A 18 -9.51 -15.43 -20.17
CA GLY A 18 -9.76 -14.18 -20.90
C GLY A 18 -11.07 -13.47 -20.56
N GLN A 19 -11.93 -14.02 -19.69
CA GLN A 19 -13.19 -13.39 -19.31
C GLN A 19 -13.12 -12.83 -17.87
N PHE A 20 -13.26 -11.51 -17.75
CA PHE A 20 -13.21 -10.79 -16.49
C PHE A 20 -14.57 -10.21 -16.10
N THR A 21 -14.79 -10.04 -14.80
CA THR A 21 -15.90 -9.24 -14.26
C THR A 21 -15.55 -7.76 -14.31
N THR A 22 -16.54 -6.92 -14.08
CA THR A 22 -16.40 -5.48 -13.83
C THR A 22 -15.92 -5.19 -12.41
N THR A 23 -15.69 -6.21 -11.57
CA THR A 23 -15.21 -6.02 -10.19
C THR A 23 -13.69 -5.93 -10.15
N ALA A 24 -13.17 -4.75 -9.87
CA ALA A 24 -11.76 -4.52 -9.57
C ALA A 24 -11.37 -5.15 -8.23
N ILE A 25 -10.24 -5.84 -8.17
CA ILE A 25 -9.71 -6.51 -6.97
C ILE A 25 -8.29 -6.04 -6.59
N GLY A 26 -7.67 -5.24 -7.45
CA GLY A 26 -6.32 -4.74 -7.23
C GLY A 26 -5.98 -3.68 -8.25
N VAL A 27 -4.89 -2.98 -8.00
CA VAL A 27 -4.36 -1.95 -8.88
C VAL A 27 -2.86 -2.11 -9.04
N PHE A 28 -2.34 -1.68 -10.19
CA PHE A 28 -0.91 -1.67 -10.48
C PHE A 28 -0.39 -0.24 -10.58
N SER A 29 0.80 -0.01 -10.05
CA SER A 29 1.53 1.25 -10.25
C SER A 29 2.28 1.29 -11.59
N HIS A 30 2.88 2.44 -11.91
CA HIS A 30 3.76 2.58 -13.07
C HIS A 30 5.07 1.81 -12.90
N GLU A 31 5.49 1.62 -11.66
CA GLU A 31 6.66 0.87 -11.21
C GLU A 31 6.39 -0.64 -11.14
N HIS A 32 5.24 -1.08 -11.68
CA HIS A 32 4.80 -2.48 -11.71
C HIS A 32 4.55 -3.10 -10.34
N GLU A 33 4.28 -2.29 -9.32
CA GLU A 33 3.92 -2.76 -7.99
C GLU A 33 2.42 -3.06 -7.93
N TYR A 34 2.08 -4.20 -7.35
CA TYR A 34 0.69 -4.62 -7.18
C TYR A 34 0.17 -4.27 -5.79
N LEU A 35 -1.01 -3.64 -5.73
CA LEU A 35 -1.74 -3.41 -4.50
C LEU A 35 -3.09 -4.13 -4.55
N ALA A 36 -3.28 -5.12 -3.68
CA ALA A 36 -4.56 -5.78 -3.51
C ALA A 36 -5.54 -4.86 -2.79
N LEU A 37 -6.77 -4.77 -3.29
CA LEU A 37 -7.85 -4.07 -2.59
C LEU A 37 -8.37 -4.95 -1.45
N GLN A 38 -8.72 -4.34 -0.32
CA GLN A 38 -9.33 -5.06 0.81
C GLN A 38 -10.67 -5.69 0.43
N SER A 39 -11.45 -4.98 -0.39
CA SER A 39 -12.72 -5.43 -0.93
C SER A 39 -12.79 -5.09 -2.42
N GLY A 40 -13.48 -5.95 -3.18
CA GLY A 40 -13.69 -5.69 -4.61
C GLY A 40 -14.53 -4.43 -4.84
N VAL A 41 -14.19 -3.65 -5.86
CA VAL A 41 -14.92 -2.45 -6.28
C VAL A 41 -15.63 -2.73 -7.60
N VAL A 42 -16.93 -2.49 -7.67
CA VAL A 42 -17.73 -2.71 -8.89
C VAL A 42 -17.57 -1.50 -9.82
N CYS A 43 -16.94 -1.70 -10.98
CA CYS A 43 -16.71 -0.67 -11.99
C CYS A 43 -17.86 -0.62 -13.01
N GLU A 44 -19.08 -0.32 -12.53
CA GLU A 44 -20.27 -0.21 -13.38
C GLU A 44 -20.99 1.13 -13.15
N GLY A 45 -21.68 1.61 -14.19
CA GLY A 45 -22.41 2.88 -14.15
C GLY A 45 -21.51 4.10 -14.38
N ARG A 46 -21.78 5.21 -13.66
CA ARG A 46 -21.08 6.48 -13.85
C ARG A 46 -19.60 6.35 -13.52
N VAL A 47 -18.75 6.77 -14.45
CA VAL A 47 -17.29 6.61 -14.40
C VAL A 47 -16.71 7.20 -13.13
N GLU A 48 -17.09 8.43 -12.82
CA GLU A 48 -16.58 9.17 -11.68
C GLU A 48 -16.91 8.50 -10.35
N SER A 49 -18.09 7.84 -10.25
CA SER A 49 -18.53 7.18 -9.04
C SER A 49 -17.66 5.97 -8.71
N TRP A 50 -17.53 5.02 -9.65
CA TRP A 50 -16.71 3.83 -9.38
C TRP A 50 -15.21 4.14 -9.33
N LEU A 51 -14.76 5.17 -10.03
CA LEU A 51 -13.37 5.62 -10.00
C LEU A 51 -13.02 6.26 -8.65
N GLN A 52 -13.96 7.01 -8.05
CA GLN A 52 -13.82 7.52 -6.68
C GLN A 52 -13.81 6.38 -5.65
N ASP A 53 -14.65 5.35 -5.84
CA ASP A 53 -14.65 4.17 -4.97
C ASP A 53 -13.36 3.36 -5.08
N LEU A 54 -12.84 3.19 -6.29
CA LEU A 54 -11.55 2.55 -6.54
C LEU A 54 -10.41 3.32 -5.86
N LEU A 55 -10.45 4.65 -5.93
CA LEU A 55 -9.45 5.50 -5.30
C LEU A 55 -9.48 5.36 -3.77
N ARG A 56 -10.69 5.38 -3.19
CA ARG A 56 -10.89 5.21 -1.76
C ARG A 56 -10.44 3.83 -1.28
N GLY A 57 -10.77 2.78 -2.04
CA GLY A 57 -10.33 1.41 -1.76
C GLY A 57 -8.80 1.27 -1.83
N SER A 58 -8.17 1.89 -2.82
CA SER A 58 -6.71 1.89 -2.97
C SER A 58 -6.02 2.62 -1.80
N HIS A 59 -6.57 3.77 -1.38
CA HIS A 59 -6.04 4.50 -0.23
C HIS A 59 -6.18 3.71 1.09
N CYS A 60 -7.30 3.02 1.28
CA CYS A 60 -7.51 2.14 2.44
C CYS A 60 -6.52 0.98 2.44
N ALA A 61 -6.36 0.30 1.30
CA ALA A 61 -5.39 -0.78 1.15
C ALA A 61 -3.95 -0.33 1.43
N LEU A 62 -3.54 0.81 0.85
CA LEU A 62 -2.20 1.35 1.07
C LEU A 62 -1.95 1.69 2.55
N ARG A 63 -2.95 2.28 3.23
CA ARG A 63 -2.85 2.58 4.66
C ARG A 63 -2.62 1.31 5.48
N THR A 64 -3.37 0.24 5.22
CA THR A 64 -3.19 -1.03 5.92
C THR A 64 -1.83 -1.66 5.64
N VAL A 65 -1.36 -1.64 4.40
CA VAL A 65 -0.02 -2.13 4.05
C VAL A 65 1.05 -1.33 4.80
N MET A 66 0.90 -0.01 4.90
CA MET A 66 1.82 0.86 5.64
C MET A 66 1.79 0.60 7.15
N GLU A 67 0.61 0.40 7.75
CA GLU A 67 0.47 0.04 9.17
C GLU A 67 1.19 -1.29 9.48
N VAL A 68 1.01 -2.30 8.63
CA VAL A 68 1.71 -3.60 8.76
C VAL A 68 3.22 -3.44 8.58
N ALA A 69 3.66 -2.63 7.62
CA ALA A 69 5.08 -2.39 7.39
C ALA A 69 5.75 -1.75 8.62
N VAL A 70 5.11 -0.72 9.22
CA VAL A 70 5.62 -0.05 10.43
C VAL A 70 5.69 -1.01 11.61
N GLN A 71 4.68 -1.86 11.81
CA GLN A 71 4.66 -2.82 12.92
C GLN A 71 5.72 -3.91 12.78
N THR A 72 6.08 -4.28 11.56
CA THR A 72 6.97 -5.43 11.28
C THR A 72 8.39 -5.03 10.92
N CYS A 73 8.74 -3.73 10.97
CA CYS A 73 10.01 -3.21 10.48
C CYS A 73 11.24 -3.75 11.24
N ASN A 74 11.04 -4.20 12.48
CA ASN A 74 12.08 -4.74 13.37
C ASN A 74 11.98 -6.26 13.58
N ASP A 75 10.98 -6.93 12.99
CA ASP A 75 10.70 -8.36 13.24
C ASP A 75 11.67 -9.30 12.51
N LYS A 76 12.28 -8.83 11.41
CA LYS A 76 13.14 -9.65 10.56
C LYS A 76 14.29 -8.82 9.96
N PRO A 77 15.36 -9.45 9.42
CA PRO A 77 16.45 -8.73 8.80
C PRO A 77 15.97 -7.77 7.72
N ARG A 78 16.45 -6.52 7.76
CA ARG A 78 16.04 -5.43 6.86
C ARG A 78 15.90 -5.86 5.41
N GLN A 79 16.90 -6.54 4.85
CA GLN A 79 16.85 -6.99 3.46
C GLN A 79 15.64 -7.87 3.15
N ARG A 80 15.30 -8.82 4.02
CA ARG A 80 14.13 -9.69 3.83
C ARG A 80 12.83 -8.90 3.97
N TRP A 81 12.74 -8.04 4.99
CA TRP A 81 11.59 -7.19 5.22
C TRP A 81 11.30 -6.26 4.03
N MET A 82 12.33 -5.66 3.41
CA MET A 82 12.15 -4.77 2.25
C MET A 82 11.49 -5.46 1.05
N TRP A 83 11.64 -6.79 0.89
CA TRP A 83 11.03 -7.52 -0.22
C TRP A 83 9.55 -7.83 -0.01
N ASP A 84 9.04 -7.67 1.21
CA ASP A 84 7.64 -7.96 1.54
C ASP A 84 6.69 -6.80 1.21
N PHE A 85 7.23 -5.60 0.98
CA PHE A 85 6.45 -4.37 0.83
C PHE A 85 6.85 -3.57 -0.42
N PRO A 86 5.94 -2.76 -0.98
CA PRO A 86 6.27 -1.83 -2.07
C PRO A 86 7.41 -0.88 -1.68
N ALA A 87 8.24 -0.50 -2.64
CA ALA A 87 9.44 0.31 -2.43
C ALA A 87 9.13 1.64 -1.73
N GLN A 88 8.04 2.34 -2.12
CA GLN A 88 7.64 3.59 -1.47
C GLN A 88 7.24 3.37 0.01
N VAL A 89 6.55 2.27 0.31
CA VAL A 89 6.17 1.92 1.69
C VAL A 89 7.41 1.62 2.52
N VAL A 90 8.37 0.88 1.96
CA VAL A 90 9.67 0.58 2.59
C VAL A 90 10.43 1.86 2.92
N LEU A 91 10.50 2.81 1.99
CA LEU A 91 11.20 4.09 2.16
C LEU A 91 10.57 4.92 3.29
N VAL A 92 9.26 5.13 3.24
CA VAL A 92 8.55 5.93 4.25
C VAL A 92 8.63 5.27 5.62
N THR A 93 8.42 3.96 5.70
CA THR A 93 8.51 3.22 6.97
C THR A 93 9.93 3.26 7.56
N SER A 94 10.97 3.19 6.71
CA SER A 94 12.36 3.35 7.17
C SER A 94 12.61 4.73 7.77
N GLN A 95 12.02 5.79 7.19
CA GLN A 95 12.14 7.14 7.74
C GLN A 95 11.43 7.24 9.10
N VAL A 96 10.22 6.67 9.22
CA VAL A 96 9.47 6.63 10.48
C VAL A 96 10.27 5.93 11.57
N ALA A 97 10.79 4.73 11.30
CA ALA A 97 11.59 3.97 12.26
C ALA A 97 12.85 4.76 12.69
N TRP A 98 13.58 5.32 11.73
CA TRP A 98 14.78 6.12 12.02
C TRP A 98 14.47 7.34 12.89
N THR A 99 13.38 8.06 12.60
CA THR A 99 12.98 9.21 13.42
C THR A 99 12.57 8.79 14.84
N MET A 100 11.88 7.66 15.00
CA MET A 100 11.56 7.13 16.33
C MET A 100 12.83 6.79 17.12
N ASP A 101 13.79 6.09 16.50
CA ASP A 101 15.05 5.71 17.13
C ASP A 101 15.84 6.95 17.60
N VAL A 102 15.97 7.95 16.72
CA VAL A 102 16.67 9.19 17.05
C VAL A 102 15.96 9.95 18.19
N THR A 103 14.63 10.00 18.16
CA THR A 103 13.84 10.66 19.22
C THR A 103 14.03 9.98 20.57
N MET A 104 14.04 8.65 20.58
CA MET A 104 14.29 7.86 21.80
C MET A 104 15.70 8.11 22.36
N VAL A 105 16.71 8.17 21.50
CA VAL A 105 18.09 8.48 21.92
C VAL A 105 18.18 9.88 22.54
N PHE A 106 17.52 10.89 21.97
CA PHE A 106 17.48 12.22 22.57
C PHE A 106 16.79 12.23 23.94
N ALA A 107 15.67 11.53 24.10
CA ALA A 107 14.97 11.45 25.38
C ALA A 107 15.85 10.81 26.49
N LEU A 108 16.60 9.76 26.15
CA LEU A 108 17.53 9.11 27.08
C LEU A 108 18.69 10.02 27.49
N LEU A 109 19.15 10.91 26.60
CA LEU A 109 20.20 11.89 26.91
C LEU A 109 19.70 12.96 27.89
N ASP A 110 18.45 13.41 27.74
CA ASP A 110 17.85 14.40 28.63
C ASP A 110 17.61 13.85 30.06
N GLU A 111 17.37 12.54 30.19
CA GLU A 111 17.21 11.85 31.48
C GLU A 111 18.55 11.50 32.17
N GLY A 112 19.65 11.50 31.41
CA GLY A 112 21.00 11.14 31.88
C GLY A 112 21.84 12.30 32.43
N ASN A 113 21.24 13.48 32.58
CA ASN A 113 21.85 14.70 33.14
C ASN A 113 21.11 15.15 34.41
#